data_AF-A0A929I9R1-F1
#
_entry.id   AF-A0A929I9R1-F1
#
_cell.length_a   1.000
_cell.length_b   1.000
_cell.length_c   1.000
_cell.angle_alpha   90.00
_cell.angle_beta   90.00
_cell.angle_gamma   90.00
#
_symmetry.space_group_name_H-M   'P 1'
#
loop_
_entity.id
_entity.type
_entity.pdbx_description
1 polymer ?
#
loop_
_entity_poly.entity_id
_entity_poly.type
_entity_poly.pdbx_seq_one_letter_code
_entity_poly.pdbx_strand_id
1 'polypeptide(L)' 'MIDPAKIDALSRRLSDALPEGGQQVASEIRNRFRQILNQGLEGLDLVSREEFEVQKAVLLRSREKLEALEKKIEEL' A
#
# COMPACT_ATOMS: atom_id res chain seq x y z
N MET A 1 5.92 2.78 4.17
CA MET A 1 5.85 2.42 2.73
C MET A 1 6.00 0.92 2.61
N ILE A 2 5.21 0.27 1.76
CA ILE A 2 5.39 -1.17 1.48
C ILE A 2 6.76 -1.35 0.84
N ASP A 3 7.55 -2.27 1.38
CA ASP A 3 8.92 -2.55 0.94
C ASP A 3 8.91 -3.32 -0.40
N PRO A 4 9.55 -2.81 -1.47
CA PRO A 4 9.66 -3.49 -2.75
C PRO A 4 10.22 -4.92 -2.65
N ALA A 5 11.15 -5.15 -1.71
CA ALA A 5 11.75 -6.47 -1.50
C ALA A 5 10.74 -7.52 -1.04
N LYS A 6 9.68 -7.10 -0.33
CA LYS A 6 8.59 -7.99 0.11
C LYS A 6 7.67 -8.37 -1.05
N ILE A 7 7.46 -7.47 -2.00
CA ILE A 7 6.68 -7.74 -3.22
C ILE A 7 7.45 -8.71 -4.14
N ASP A 8 8.77 -8.54 -4.28
CA ASP A 8 9.61 -9.45 -5.06
C ASP A 8 9.68 -10.86 -4.47
N ALA A 9 9.86 -10.98 -3.15
CA ALA A 9 9.85 -12.28 -2.47
C ALA A 9 8.51 -13.01 -2.65
N LEU A 10 7.42 -12.26 -2.69
CA LEU A 10 6.08 -12.77 -2.92
C LEU A 10 5.89 -13.23 -4.38
N SER A 11 6.40 -12.47 -5.35
CA SER A 11 6.39 -12.84 -6.78
C SER A 11 7.17 -14.14 -7.03
N ARG A 12 8.34 -14.31 -6.40
CA ARG A 12 9.13 -15.56 -6.50
C ARG A 12 8.38 -16.77 -5.95
N ARG A 13 7.76 -16.63 -4.77
CA ARG A 13 6.92 -17.70 -4.18
C ARG A 13 5.75 -18.11 -5.06
N LEU A 14 5.18 -17.16 -5.83
CA LEU A 14 4.12 -17.46 -6.78
C LEU A 14 4.65 -18.27 -7.97
N SER A 15 5.81 -17.90 -8.52
CA SER A 15 6.47 -18.64 -9.60
C SER A 15 6.86 -20.05 -9.18
N ASP A 16 7.40 -20.21 -7.96
CA ASP A 16 7.82 -21.51 -7.43
C ASP A 16 6.63 -22.45 -7.12
N ALA A 17 5.47 -21.88 -6.79
CA ALA A 17 4.29 -22.65 -6.44
C ALA A 17 3.52 -23.17 -7.66
N LEU A 18 3.72 -22.60 -8.87
CA LEU A 18 2.98 -22.96 -10.09
C LEU A 18 3.54 -24.25 -10.73
N PRO A 19 2.80 -25.38 -10.75
CA PRO A 19 3.23 -26.59 -11.43
C PRO A 19 2.96 -26.49 -12.93
N GLU A 20 3.83 -27.08 -13.73
CA GLU A 20 3.59 -27.27 -15.16
C GLU A 20 2.51 -28.34 -15.38
N GLY A 21 1.25 -27.92 -15.38
CA GLY A 21 0.13 -28.78 -15.78
C GLY A 21 -1.03 -28.81 -14.79
N GLY A 22 -2.19 -28.35 -15.25
CA GLY A 22 -3.47 -28.48 -14.55
C GLY A 22 -4.07 -27.13 -14.11
N GLN A 23 -5.10 -26.67 -14.84
CA GLN A 23 -5.82 -25.43 -14.52
C GLN A 23 -6.43 -25.43 -13.10
N GLN A 24 -6.77 -26.60 -12.56
CA GLN A 24 -7.30 -26.75 -11.20
C GLN A 24 -6.24 -26.48 -10.12
N VAL A 25 -5.04 -27.04 -10.27
CA VAL A 25 -3.95 -26.84 -9.31
C VAL A 25 -3.50 -25.38 -9.32
N ALA A 26 -3.38 -24.78 -10.50
CA ALA A 26 -3.10 -23.35 -10.66
C ALA A 26 -4.15 -22.45 -9.97
N SER A 27 -5.43 -22.85 -9.99
CA SER A 27 -6.51 -22.13 -9.29
C SER A 27 -6.38 -22.20 -7.77
N GLU A 28 -6.08 -23.39 -7.23
CA GLU A 28 -5.88 -23.57 -5.78
C GLU A 28 -4.69 -22.77 -5.24
N ILE A 29 -3.59 -22.72 -5.99
CA ILE A 29 -2.41 -21.93 -5.64
C ILE A 29 -2.74 -20.44 -5.66
N ARG A 30 -3.46 -19.97 -6.68
CA ARG A 30 -3.90 -18.57 -6.76
C ARG A 30 -4.77 -18.19 -5.55
N ASN A 31 -5.66 -19.08 -5.12
CA ASN A 31 -6.53 -18.85 -3.97
C ASN A 31 -5.73 -18.81 -2.65
N ARG A 32 -4.80 -19.75 -2.44
CA ARG A 32 -3.90 -19.73 -1.27
C ARG A 32 -3.03 -18.48 -1.25
N PHE A 33 -2.51 -18.07 -2.40
CA PHE A 33 -1.72 -16.86 -2.53
C PHE A 33 -2.52 -15.60 -2.17
N ARG A 34 -3.76 -15.50 -2.65
CA ARG A 34 -4.65 -14.40 -2.31
C ARG A 34 -4.94 -14.32 -0.81
N GLN A 35 -5.10 -15.47 -0.14
CA GLN A 35 -5.26 -15.51 1.32
C GLN A 35 -4.00 -15.04 2.06
N ILE A 36 -2.81 -15.52 1.67
CA ILE A 36 -1.53 -15.11 2.28
C ILE A 36 -1.30 -13.61 2.07
N LEU A 37 -1.61 -13.10 0.89
CA LEU A 37 -1.56 -11.68 0.57
C LEU A 37 -2.48 -10.87 1.47
N ASN A 38 -3.75 -11.26 1.56
CA ASN A 38 -4.72 -10.56 2.40
C ASN A 38 -4.26 -10.56 3.87
N GLN A 39 -3.80 -11.68 4.39
CA GLN A 39 -3.30 -11.79 5.76
C GLN A 39 -2.03 -10.96 5.99
N GLY A 40 -1.14 -10.89 5.01
CA GLY A 40 0.06 -10.06 5.07
C GLY A 40 -0.23 -8.56 4.97
N LEU A 41 -1.29 -8.18 4.25
CA LEU A 41 -1.75 -6.80 4.12
C LEU A 41 -2.60 -6.36 5.33
N GLU A 42 -3.36 -7.26 5.96
CA GLU A 42 -4.12 -7.00 7.19
C GLU A 42 -3.23 -6.59 8.37
N GLY A 43 -1.99 -7.11 8.42
CA GLY A 43 -1.01 -6.72 9.44
C GLY A 43 -0.31 -5.39 9.16
N LEU A 44 -0.57 -4.76 8.02
CA LEU A 44 -0.11 -3.42 7.69
C LEU A 44 -1.26 -2.46 7.99
N ASP A 45 -1.00 -1.37 8.71
CA ASP A 45 -1.97 -0.29 8.98
C ASP A 45 -2.25 0.48 7.68
N LEU A 46 -2.94 -0.19 6.75
CA LEU A 46 -3.22 0.30 5.40
C LEU A 46 -4.49 1.14 5.47
N VAL A 47 -4.34 2.40 5.05
CA VAL A 47 -5.49 3.25 4.76
C VAL A 47 -5.92 3.05 3.32
N SER A 48 -7.22 3.23 3.06
CA SER A 48 -7.74 3.24 1.71
C SER A 48 -7.11 4.37 0.89
N ARG A 49 -7.12 4.21 -0.44
CA ARG A 49 -6.64 5.25 -1.34
C ARG A 49 -7.40 6.57 -1.15
N GLU A 50 -8.70 6.49 -0.86
CA GLU A 50 -9.55 7.65 -0.61
C GLU A 50 -9.15 8.38 0.67
N GLU A 51 -8.99 7.66 1.79
CA GLU A 51 -8.52 8.24 3.05
C GLU A 51 -7.16 8.91 2.91
N PHE A 52 -6.25 8.30 2.15
CA PHE A 52 -4.95 8.88 1.86
C PHE A 52 -5.06 10.23 1.12
N GLU A 53 -5.89 10.31 0.07
CA GLU A 53 -6.08 11.56 -0.68
C GLU A 53 -6.75 12.64 0.18
N VAL A 54 -7.68 12.26 1.06
CA VAL A 54 -8.28 13.18 2.04
C VAL A 54 -7.22 13.74 2.99
N GLN A 55 -6.37 12.89 3.58
CA GLN A 55 -5.31 13.33 4.47
C GLN A 55 -4.29 14.23 3.76
N LYS A 56 -3.94 13.91 2.52
CA LYS A 56 -3.08 14.75 1.68
C LYS A 56 -3.67 16.14 1.46
N ALA A 57 -4.97 16.24 1.20
CA ALA A 57 -5.65 17.53 1.04
C ALA A 57 -5.65 18.35 2.35
N VAL A 58 -5.90 17.70 3.48
CA VAL A 58 -5.84 18.34 4.82
C VAL A 58 -4.43 18.86 5.10
N LEU A 59 -3.40 18.08 4.78
CA LEU A 59 -2.00 18.47 4.94
C LEU A 59 -1.67 19.68 4.08
N LEU A 60 -2.07 19.69 2.81
CA LEU A 60 -1.85 20.82 1.89
C LEU A 60 -2.44 22.11 2.47
N ARG A 61 -3.71 22.08 2.88
CA ARG A 61 -4.38 23.23 3.49
C ARG A 61 -3.70 23.71 4.77
N SER A 62 -3.14 22.78 5.55
CA SER A 62 -2.42 23.12 6.78
C SER A 62 -1.10 23.83 6.47
N ARG A 63 -0.39 23.42 5.41
CA ARG A 63 0.83 24.10 4.95
C ARG A 63 0.53 25.52 4.46
N GLU A 64 -0.51 25.69 3.65
CA GLU A 64 -0.94 27.02 3.19
C GLU A 64 -1.25 27.96 4.36
N LYS A 65 -1.93 27.46 5.40
CA LYS A 65 -2.22 28.23 6.61
C LYS A 65 -0.95 28.57 7.40
N LEU A 66 -0.01 27.63 7.50
CA LEU A 66 1.27 27.86 8.16
C LEU A 66 2.07 28.94 7.43
N GLU A 67 2.21 28.84 6.11
CA GLU A 67 2.90 29.86 5.29
C GLU A 67 2.26 31.24 5.44
N ALA A 68 0.92 31.31 5.50
CA ALA A 68 0.22 32.58 5.73
C ALA A 68 0.46 33.15 7.13
N LEU A 69 0.60 32.30 8.16
CA LEU A 69 0.94 32.73 9.52
C LEU A 69 2.40 33.15 9.62
N GLU A 70 3.32 32.44 8.98
CA GLU A 70 4.74 32.78 8.91
C GLU A 70 4.93 34.18 8.30
N LYS A 71 4.28 34.46 7.16
CA LYS A 71 4.30 35.81 6.55
C LYS A 71 3.80 36.91 7.48
N LYS A 72 2.71 36.66 8.21
CA LYS A 72 2.18 37.64 9.17
C LYS A 72 3.15 37.92 10.32
N ILE A 73 3.94 36.93 10.72
CA ILE A 73 4.97 37.11 11.75
C ILE A 73 6.16 37.89 11.20
N GLU A 74 6.55 37.65 9.94
CA GLU A 74 7.63 38.41 9.28
C GLU A 74 7.28 39.89 9.04
N GLU A 75 5.99 40.22 8.93
CA GLU A 75 5.50 41.59 8.78
C GLU A 75 5.37 42.38 10.11
N LEU A 76 5.66 41.76 11.26
CA LEU A 76 5.62 42.37 12.61
C LEU A 76 7.02 42.73 13.14
#